data_AF-A0A419EFJ8-F1
#
_entry.id   AF-A0A419EFJ8-F1
#
_cell.length_a   1.000
_cell.length_b   1.000
_cell.length_c   1.000
_cell.angle_alpha   90.00
_cell.angle_beta   90.00
_cell.angle_gamma   90.00
#
_symmetry.space_group_name_H-M   'P 1'
#
loop_
_entity.id
_entity.type
_entity.pdbx_description
1 polymer ?
#
loop_
_entity_poly.entity_id
_entity_poly.type
_entity_poly.pdbx_seq_one_letter_code
_entity_poly.pdbx_strand_id
1 'polypeptide(L)'
;MAIDKKRTIDFLENEWATYVARFERLPADEKSRRMDEQGYKRFRDMLAHILAWWDEGMTIIKAVVENREVERKKYDFDVFNAAAIEKYKDWDEAEFMAHFEKTRQKALADFKSMNEADFEHRRVRGWIHAVFIHHAREHLVALSKFLALDTLENEWASYLAEFDASENKDEFLQKQGFERFGGLLAHVIGWWDEGIKIAQGAMNDPAFVYKEPDTDAFNAELVEACKDMDETELRKRFEKKRIEMVDFVRNLPESAFDNPTIERWLAADVVEHFDEHAL
;
A
#
# COMPACT_ATOMS: atom_id res chain seq x y z
N MET A 1 -2.01 14.05 1.87
CA MET A 1 -1.74 12.98 2.87
C MET A 1 -1.03 13.50 4.14
N ALA A 2 -1.53 13.17 5.33
CA ALA A 2 -0.84 13.42 6.59
C ALA A 2 0.16 12.28 6.88
N ILE A 3 1.44 12.60 6.95
CA ILE A 3 2.49 11.70 7.44
C ILE A 3 2.96 12.29 8.75
N ASP A 4 2.60 11.63 9.83
CA ASP A 4 2.97 12.03 11.18
C ASP A 4 3.77 10.93 11.89
N LYS A 5 4.21 11.26 13.10
CA LYS A 5 4.98 10.35 13.94
C LYS A 5 4.22 9.07 14.27
N LYS A 6 2.92 9.17 14.55
CA LYS A 6 2.10 8.03 14.97
C LYS A 6 1.96 7.05 13.82
N ARG A 7 1.51 7.52 12.65
CA ARG A 7 1.34 6.70 11.44
C ARG A 7 2.66 6.02 11.05
N THR A 8 3.78 6.74 11.11
CA THR A 8 5.11 6.17 10.83
C THR A 8 5.46 5.01 11.78
N ILE A 9 5.20 5.20 13.08
CA ILE A 9 5.42 4.16 14.09
C ILE A 9 4.49 2.97 13.86
N ASP A 10 3.21 3.21 13.56
CA ASP A 10 2.23 2.16 13.32
C ASP A 10 2.60 1.29 12.12
N PHE A 11 3.16 1.85 11.04
CA PHE A 11 3.70 1.05 9.93
C PHE A 11 4.82 0.11 10.38
N LEU A 12 5.72 0.59 11.24
CA LEU A 12 6.80 -0.25 11.74
C LEU A 12 6.29 -1.31 12.72
N GLU A 13 5.33 -0.98 13.58
CA GLU A 13 4.82 -1.87 14.64
C GLU A 13 3.78 -2.88 14.15
N ASN A 14 2.96 -2.51 13.17
CA ASN A 14 1.86 -3.34 12.69
C ASN A 14 2.20 -3.93 11.33
N GLU A 15 2.49 -3.09 10.32
CA GLU A 15 2.70 -3.57 8.96
C GLU A 15 3.99 -4.40 8.85
N TRP A 16 5.13 -3.75 9.04
CA TRP A 16 6.44 -4.37 8.84
C TRP A 16 6.78 -5.44 9.88
N ALA A 17 6.30 -5.30 11.12
CA ALA A 17 6.58 -6.28 12.17
C ALA A 17 5.95 -7.65 11.89
N THR A 18 4.83 -7.67 11.16
CA THR A 18 4.10 -8.91 10.88
C THR A 18 4.17 -9.34 9.41
N TYR A 19 4.80 -8.55 8.55
CA TYR A 19 4.95 -8.78 7.11
C TYR A 19 5.60 -10.13 6.75
N VAL A 20 6.75 -10.45 7.34
CA VAL A 20 7.44 -11.74 7.12
C VAL A 20 6.54 -12.90 7.55
N ALA A 21 5.93 -12.80 8.73
CA ALA A 21 5.05 -13.85 9.24
C ALA A 21 3.80 -14.04 8.37
N ARG A 22 3.22 -12.95 7.83
CA ARG A 22 2.10 -13.04 6.89
C ARG A 22 2.50 -13.78 5.62
N PHE A 23 3.62 -13.38 5.01
CA PHE A 23 4.11 -14.04 3.80
C PHE A 23 4.43 -15.51 4.03
N GLU A 24 5.09 -15.86 5.14
CA GLU A 24 5.48 -17.26 5.40
C GLU A 24 4.31 -18.22 5.60
N ARG A 25 3.13 -17.72 5.99
CA ARG A 25 1.90 -18.53 6.12
C ARG A 25 1.30 -18.94 4.78
N LEU A 26 1.69 -18.29 3.69
CA LEU A 26 1.17 -18.60 2.36
C LEU A 26 1.66 -19.99 1.88
N PRO A 27 0.83 -20.70 1.09
CA PRO A 27 1.26 -21.90 0.36
C PRO A 27 2.51 -21.64 -0.49
N ALA A 28 3.35 -22.67 -0.68
CA ALA A 28 4.65 -22.51 -1.35
C ALA A 28 4.55 -22.08 -2.83
N ASP A 29 3.53 -22.56 -3.53
CA ASP A 29 3.19 -22.15 -4.90
C ASP A 29 2.75 -20.68 -4.94
N GLU A 30 1.93 -20.25 -3.99
CA GLU A 30 1.51 -18.85 -3.87
C GLU A 30 2.67 -17.92 -3.53
N LYS A 31 3.56 -18.33 -2.61
CA LYS A 31 4.80 -17.59 -2.31
C LYS A 31 5.64 -17.40 -3.57
N SER A 32 5.81 -18.47 -4.36
CA SER A 32 6.61 -18.42 -5.59
C SER A 32 5.96 -17.48 -6.62
N ARG A 33 4.65 -17.60 -6.84
CA ARG A 33 3.89 -16.72 -7.75
C ARG A 33 4.05 -15.24 -7.40
N ARG A 34 3.85 -14.88 -6.12
CA ARG A 34 3.96 -13.48 -5.67
C ARG A 34 5.38 -12.93 -5.79
N MET A 35 6.41 -13.75 -5.60
CA MET A 35 7.81 -13.32 -5.81
C MET A 35 8.11 -13.08 -7.29
N ASP A 36 7.63 -13.95 -8.17
CA ASP A 36 7.80 -13.80 -9.61
C ASP A 36 7.10 -12.52 -10.11
N GLU A 37 5.91 -12.21 -9.61
CA GLU A 37 5.17 -10.96 -9.92
C GLU A 37 5.90 -9.71 -9.46
N GLN A 38 6.57 -9.78 -8.31
CA GLN A 38 7.43 -8.70 -7.80
C GLN A 38 8.79 -8.63 -8.51
N GLY A 39 9.12 -9.59 -9.38
CA GLY A 39 10.39 -9.63 -10.11
C GLY A 39 11.58 -10.12 -9.27
N TYR A 40 11.34 -10.77 -8.13
CA TYR A 40 12.39 -11.30 -7.26
C TYR A 40 12.42 -12.83 -7.28
N LYS A 41 13.62 -13.41 -7.26
CA LYS A 41 13.79 -14.87 -7.21
C LYS A 41 13.46 -15.46 -5.84
N ARG A 42 13.65 -14.68 -4.78
CA ARG A 42 13.49 -15.09 -3.38
C ARG A 42 12.94 -13.93 -2.57
N PHE A 43 12.12 -14.24 -1.58
CA PHE A 43 11.60 -13.26 -0.63
C PHE A 43 12.72 -12.48 0.08
N ARG A 44 13.81 -13.16 0.44
CA ARG A 44 15.00 -12.52 0.98
C ARG A 44 15.59 -11.45 0.06
N ASP A 45 15.62 -11.68 -1.25
CA ASP A 45 16.21 -10.73 -2.20
C ASP A 45 15.37 -9.43 -2.24
N MET A 46 14.04 -9.54 -2.16
CA MET A 46 13.15 -8.40 -2.01
C MET A 46 13.36 -7.68 -0.67
N LEU A 47 13.43 -8.42 0.44
CA LEU A 47 13.70 -7.84 1.76
C LEU A 47 15.08 -7.16 1.84
N ALA A 48 16.08 -7.68 1.13
CA ALA A 48 17.42 -7.09 1.07
C ALA A 48 17.40 -5.71 0.41
N HIS A 49 16.63 -5.58 -0.67
CA HIS A 49 16.36 -4.31 -1.31
C HIS A 49 15.60 -3.34 -0.37
N ILE A 50 14.53 -3.80 0.31
CA ILE A 50 13.76 -2.98 1.27
C ILE A 50 14.69 -2.47 2.38
N LEU A 51 15.52 -3.35 2.94
CA LEU A 51 16.47 -3.03 4.00
C LEU A 51 17.48 -1.97 3.57
N ALA A 52 18.00 -2.05 2.34
CA ALA A 52 18.92 -1.05 1.81
C ALA A 52 18.28 0.34 1.73
N TRP A 53 17.01 0.42 1.34
CA TRP A 53 16.26 1.69 1.33
C TRP A 53 15.93 2.20 2.72
N TRP A 54 15.68 1.33 3.69
CA TRP A 54 15.54 1.74 5.09
C TRP A 54 16.84 2.33 5.64
N ASP A 55 17.97 1.68 5.39
CA ASP A 55 19.27 2.17 5.84
C ASP A 55 19.63 3.52 5.21
N GLU A 56 19.44 3.67 3.89
CA GLU A 56 19.67 4.94 3.19
C GLU A 56 18.70 6.03 3.67
N GLY A 57 17.40 5.71 3.72
CA GLY A 57 16.35 6.62 4.16
C GLY A 57 16.59 7.11 5.59
N MET A 58 16.88 6.21 6.53
CA MET A 58 17.18 6.58 7.92
C MET A 58 18.47 7.40 8.04
N THR A 59 19.49 7.13 7.22
CA THR A 59 20.71 7.93 7.19
C THR A 59 20.41 9.37 6.80
N ILE A 60 19.57 9.56 5.78
CA ILE A 60 19.19 10.89 5.29
C ILE A 60 18.26 11.60 6.29
N ILE A 61 17.25 10.90 6.82
CA ILE A 61 16.31 11.45 7.81
C ILE A 61 17.08 11.98 9.02
N LYS A 62 17.95 11.16 9.63
CA LYS A 62 18.73 11.58 10.80
C LYS A 62 19.62 12.78 10.52
N ALA A 63 20.30 12.78 9.38
CA ALA A 63 21.16 13.90 9.04
C ALA A 63 20.35 15.19 8.81
N VAL A 64 19.15 15.13 8.23
CA VAL A 64 18.26 16.28 8.11
C VAL A 64 17.82 16.80 9.49
N VAL A 65 17.42 15.90 10.40
CA VAL A 65 17.02 16.25 11.78
C VAL A 65 18.18 16.87 12.56
N GLU A 66 19.39 16.35 12.38
CA GLU A 66 20.61 16.85 13.01
C GLU A 66 21.19 18.09 12.31
N ASN A 67 20.52 18.62 11.27
CA ASN A 67 20.98 19.71 10.42
C ASN A 67 22.39 19.49 9.85
N ARG A 68 22.72 18.23 9.56
CA ARG A 68 23.96 17.84 8.87
C ARG A 68 23.75 17.90 7.37
N GLU A 69 24.79 18.33 6.66
CA GLU A 69 24.79 18.30 5.21
C GLU A 69 24.74 16.85 4.71
N VAL A 70 23.85 16.61 3.75
CA VAL A 70 23.71 15.33 3.06
C VAL A 70 23.75 15.61 1.58
N GLU A 71 24.75 15.05 0.91
CA GLU A 71 24.83 15.11 -0.54
C GLU A 71 23.60 14.45 -1.15
N ARG A 72 22.95 15.15 -2.08
CA ARG A 72 21.85 14.57 -2.84
C ARG A 72 22.44 13.58 -3.85
N LYS A 73 22.38 12.29 -3.51
CA LYS A 73 22.72 11.22 -4.43
C LYS A 73 21.69 11.15 -5.55
N LYS A 74 22.16 10.95 -6.79
CA LYS A 74 21.34 10.43 -7.87
C LYS A 74 21.52 8.92 -7.87
N TYR A 75 20.41 8.20 -7.78
CA TYR A 75 20.43 6.75 -7.81
C TYR A 75 20.20 6.26 -9.23
N ASP A 76 21.00 5.29 -9.62
CA ASP A 76 20.56 4.27 -10.55
C ASP A 76 19.90 3.19 -9.67
N PHE A 77 18.57 3.12 -9.71
CA PHE A 77 17.80 2.26 -8.81
C PHE A 77 18.10 0.78 -9.05
N ASP A 78 18.29 0.38 -10.30
CA ASP A 78 18.61 -1.01 -10.64
C ASP A 78 19.97 -1.41 -10.07
N VAL A 79 20.98 -0.54 -10.23
CA VAL A 79 22.32 -0.78 -9.67
C VAL A 79 22.30 -0.80 -8.15
N PHE A 80 21.57 0.12 -7.51
CA PHE A 80 21.46 0.17 -6.06
C PHE A 80 20.77 -1.08 -5.51
N ASN A 81 19.65 -1.49 -6.11
CA ASN A 81 18.88 -2.68 -5.71
C ASN A 81 19.68 -3.97 -5.94
N ALA A 82 20.36 -4.10 -7.09
CA ALA A 82 21.21 -5.26 -7.37
C ALA A 82 22.38 -5.37 -6.37
N ALA A 83 22.99 -4.24 -5.99
CA ALA A 83 24.05 -4.23 -4.99
C ALA A 83 23.54 -4.65 -3.59
N ALA A 84 22.30 -4.30 -3.24
CA ALA A 84 21.68 -4.75 -2.00
C ALA A 84 21.49 -6.27 -1.98
N ILE A 85 20.97 -6.84 -3.06
CA ILE A 85 20.81 -8.30 -3.19
C ILE A 85 22.17 -9.01 -3.12
N GLU A 86 23.16 -8.51 -3.85
CA GLU A 86 24.51 -9.06 -3.89
C GLU A 86 25.18 -9.04 -2.50
N LYS A 87 25.00 -7.96 -1.73
CA LYS A 87 25.53 -7.81 -0.36
C LYS A 87 25.08 -8.93 0.59
N TYR A 88 23.85 -9.42 0.44
CA TYR A 88 23.24 -10.41 1.33
C TYR A 88 23.09 -11.80 0.70
N LYS A 89 23.63 -12.02 -0.50
CA LYS A 89 23.42 -13.26 -1.27
C LYS A 89 23.92 -14.53 -0.56
N ASP A 90 25.03 -14.40 0.19
CA ASP A 90 25.72 -15.52 0.84
C ASP A 90 25.33 -15.65 2.33
N TRP A 91 24.43 -14.80 2.82
CA TRP A 91 23.96 -14.87 4.21
C TRP A 91 23.05 -16.08 4.42
N ASP A 92 23.15 -16.66 5.61
CA ASP A 92 22.16 -17.62 6.10
C ASP A 92 20.79 -16.96 6.22
N GLU A 93 19.73 -17.72 5.95
CA GLU A 93 18.35 -17.21 5.95
C GLU A 93 17.94 -16.69 7.33
N ALA A 94 18.21 -17.44 8.39
CA ALA A 94 17.84 -17.05 9.75
C ALA A 94 18.68 -15.85 10.23
N GLU A 95 19.96 -15.81 9.86
CA GLU A 95 20.82 -14.65 10.12
C GLU A 95 20.29 -13.39 9.43
N PHE A 96 19.91 -13.49 8.16
CA PHE A 96 19.34 -12.37 7.42
C PHE A 96 18.01 -11.90 8.02
N MET A 97 17.09 -12.81 8.35
CA MET A 97 15.80 -12.45 8.94
C MET A 97 15.98 -11.77 10.31
N ALA A 98 16.93 -12.24 11.12
CA ALA A 98 17.28 -11.58 12.38
C ALA A 98 17.87 -10.17 12.14
N HIS A 99 18.67 -9.98 11.09
CA HIS A 99 19.19 -8.67 10.71
C HIS A 99 18.07 -7.73 10.25
N PHE A 100 17.15 -8.20 9.41
CA PHE A 100 16.00 -7.43 8.95
C PHE A 100 15.14 -6.94 10.13
N GLU A 101 14.77 -7.83 11.05
CA GLU A 101 13.99 -7.48 12.23
C GLU A 101 14.74 -6.50 13.14
N LYS A 102 16.05 -6.70 13.34
CA LYS A 102 16.88 -5.77 14.11
C LYS A 102 16.90 -4.38 13.48
N THR A 103 16.98 -4.28 12.16
CA THR A 103 16.96 -2.98 11.44
C THR A 103 15.60 -2.30 11.60
N ARG A 104 14.48 -3.04 11.46
CA ARG A 104 13.13 -2.53 11.72
C ARG A 104 13.01 -1.97 13.15
N GLN A 105 13.43 -2.74 14.15
CA GLN A 105 13.37 -2.34 15.56
C GLN A 105 14.23 -1.10 15.84
N LYS A 106 15.39 -1.00 15.19
CA LYS A 106 16.25 0.18 15.28
C LYS A 106 15.56 1.41 14.70
N ALA A 107 14.97 1.31 13.50
CA ALA A 107 14.22 2.40 12.89
C ALA A 107 13.04 2.85 13.77
N LEU A 108 12.32 1.88 14.35
CA LEU A 108 11.24 2.13 15.30
C LEU A 108 11.71 2.90 16.54
N ALA A 109 12.82 2.48 17.16
CA ALA A 109 13.40 3.18 18.30
C ALA A 109 13.84 4.61 17.93
N ASP A 110 14.45 4.77 16.76
CA ASP A 110 14.87 6.06 16.23
C ASP A 110 13.66 7.01 16.07
N PHE A 111 12.57 6.58 15.43
CA PHE A 111 11.36 7.39 15.27
C PHE A 111 10.66 7.68 16.59
N LYS A 112 10.61 6.74 17.52
CA LYS A 112 10.08 6.97 18.88
C LYS A 112 10.84 8.09 19.59
N SER A 113 12.16 8.16 19.42
CA SER A 113 13.01 9.18 20.04
C SER A 113 12.99 10.55 19.35
N MET A 114 12.53 10.62 18.10
CA MET A 114 12.50 11.83 17.29
C MET A 114 11.41 12.82 17.75
N ASN A 115 11.62 14.13 17.60
CA ASN A 115 10.61 15.12 18.00
C ASN A 115 9.47 15.16 16.98
N GLU A 116 8.25 15.46 17.41
CA GLU A 116 7.11 15.58 16.49
C GLU A 116 7.34 16.66 15.42
N ALA A 117 7.99 17.77 15.78
CA ALA A 117 8.31 18.84 14.83
C ALA A 117 9.22 18.40 13.67
N ASP A 118 10.02 17.34 13.85
CA ASP A 118 10.88 16.80 12.79
C ASP A 118 10.04 16.17 11.66
N PHE A 119 8.85 15.64 11.98
CA PHE A 119 7.91 15.09 11.02
C PHE A 119 7.20 16.19 10.21
N GLU A 120 7.28 17.47 10.58
CA GLU A 120 6.79 18.55 9.73
C GLU A 120 7.76 18.87 8.59
N HIS A 121 9.03 18.47 8.72
CA HIS A 121 10.05 18.76 7.72
C HIS A 121 9.78 17.98 6.42
N ARG A 122 9.60 18.70 5.30
CA ARG A 122 9.22 18.12 4.00
C ARG A 122 10.12 16.96 3.55
N ARG A 123 11.45 17.08 3.71
CA ARG A 123 12.38 15.98 3.34
C ARG A 123 12.22 14.76 4.24
N VAL A 124 11.95 14.95 5.54
CA VAL A 124 11.76 13.83 6.48
C VAL A 124 10.49 13.08 6.09
N ARG A 125 9.37 13.79 5.88
CA ARG A 125 8.12 13.18 5.38
C ARG A 125 8.30 12.46 4.06
N GLY A 126 9.00 13.08 3.10
CA GLY A 126 9.22 12.47 1.79
C GLY A 126 9.97 11.14 1.87
N TRP A 127 11.02 11.06 2.70
CA TRP A 127 11.76 9.81 2.91
C TRP A 127 10.95 8.78 3.69
N ILE A 128 10.23 9.19 4.74
CA ILE A 128 9.34 8.30 5.48
C ILE A 128 8.28 7.70 4.55
N HIS A 129 7.64 8.55 3.74
CA HIS A 129 6.65 8.12 2.77
C HIS A 129 7.24 7.04 1.86
N ALA A 130 8.34 7.36 1.18
CA ALA A 130 8.93 6.50 0.18
C ALA A 130 9.33 5.14 0.76
N VAL A 131 10.07 5.12 1.88
CA VAL A 131 10.77 3.91 2.31
C VAL A 131 9.99 3.05 3.31
N PHE A 132 9.03 3.62 4.05
CA PHE A 132 8.26 2.87 5.05
C PHE A 132 6.79 2.70 4.69
N ILE A 133 6.17 3.68 4.04
CA ILE A 133 4.72 3.66 3.76
C ILE A 133 4.46 3.14 2.35
N HIS A 134 4.99 3.83 1.35
CA HIS A 134 4.81 3.47 -0.06
C HIS A 134 5.45 2.12 -0.37
N HIS A 135 6.68 1.87 0.08
CA HIS A 135 7.36 0.59 -0.10
C HIS A 135 6.58 -0.62 0.44
N ALA A 136 5.75 -0.44 1.48
CA ALA A 136 4.91 -1.52 1.99
C ALA A 136 3.78 -1.88 1.02
N ARG A 137 3.32 -0.91 0.23
CA ARG A 137 2.30 -1.07 -0.82
C ARG A 137 2.91 -1.52 -2.14
N GLU A 138 4.04 -0.94 -2.53
CA GLU A 138 4.80 -1.34 -3.72
C GLU A 138 5.21 -2.82 -3.64
N HIS A 139 5.70 -3.25 -2.48
CA HIS A 139 6.02 -4.66 -2.22
C HIS A 139 4.90 -5.37 -1.47
N LEU A 140 3.65 -5.19 -1.88
CA LEU A 140 2.52 -5.90 -1.27
C LEU A 140 2.51 -7.37 -1.68
N VAL A 141 3.09 -8.23 -0.85
CA VAL A 141 3.08 -9.70 -1.07
C VAL A 141 2.21 -10.43 -0.07
N ALA A 142 1.73 -9.75 0.96
CA ALA A 142 0.76 -10.27 1.91
C ALA A 142 0.09 -9.11 2.65
N LEU A 143 -1.18 -8.87 2.35
CA LEU A 143 -1.95 -7.78 2.93
C LEU A 143 -2.22 -8.01 4.41
N SER A 144 -2.15 -6.91 5.17
CA SER A 144 -2.63 -6.85 6.54
C SER A 144 -3.92 -6.05 6.64
N LYS A 145 -4.70 -6.32 7.70
CA LYS A 145 -5.82 -5.46 8.09
C LYS A 145 -5.39 -4.01 8.30
N PHE A 146 -4.21 -3.80 8.91
CA PHE A 146 -3.67 -2.47 9.15
C PHE A 146 -3.48 -1.70 7.84
N LEU A 147 -2.86 -2.30 6.82
CA LEU A 147 -2.57 -1.62 5.56
C LEU A 147 -3.85 -1.30 4.77
N ALA A 148 -4.82 -2.22 4.77
CA ALA A 148 -6.12 -1.96 4.15
C ALA A 148 -6.83 -0.77 4.82
N LEU A 149 -6.86 -0.74 6.15
CA LEU A 149 -7.46 0.38 6.90
C LEU A 149 -6.68 1.68 6.70
N ASP A 150 -5.36 1.66 6.80
CA ASP A 150 -4.52 2.84 6.64
C ASP A 150 -4.72 3.46 5.25
N THR A 151 -4.80 2.65 4.20
CA THR A 151 -5.05 3.12 2.83
C THR A 151 -6.43 3.75 2.71
N LEU A 152 -7.48 3.14 3.27
CA LEU A 152 -8.84 3.71 3.26
C LEU A 152 -8.94 5.00 4.09
N GLU A 153 -8.29 5.06 5.25
CA GLU A 153 -8.41 6.13 6.23
C GLU A 153 -7.51 7.33 5.91
N ASN A 154 -6.42 7.14 5.16
CA ASN A 154 -5.46 8.19 4.86
C ASN A 154 -5.38 8.50 3.37
N GLU A 155 -5.16 7.50 2.52
CA GLU A 155 -4.91 7.70 1.09
C GLU A 155 -6.21 8.03 0.35
N TRP A 156 -7.19 7.11 0.39
CA TRP A 156 -8.50 7.34 -0.19
C TRP A 156 -9.25 8.51 0.46
N ALA A 157 -8.97 8.80 1.74
CA ALA A 157 -9.59 9.92 2.45
C ALA A 157 -9.12 11.29 1.93
N SER A 158 -7.87 11.40 1.46
CA SER A 158 -7.37 12.64 0.84
C SER A 158 -7.63 12.72 -0.66
N TYR A 159 -8.01 11.63 -1.31
CA TYR A 159 -8.10 11.52 -2.76
C TYR A 159 -8.93 12.62 -3.44
N LEU A 160 -10.12 12.94 -2.92
CA LEU A 160 -10.96 14.01 -3.49
C LEU A 160 -10.29 15.38 -3.40
N ALA A 161 -9.66 15.68 -2.26
CA ALA A 161 -8.99 16.96 -2.02
C ALA A 161 -7.70 17.09 -2.85
N GLU A 162 -6.97 15.99 -3.02
CA GLU A 162 -5.78 15.95 -3.87
C GLU A 162 -6.15 16.10 -5.34
N PHE A 163 -7.24 15.46 -5.80
CA PHE A 163 -7.77 15.69 -7.13
C PHE A 163 -8.11 17.16 -7.32
N ASP A 164 -8.86 17.77 -6.41
CA ASP A 164 -9.25 19.18 -6.50
C ASP A 164 -8.05 20.15 -6.51
N ALA A 165 -6.99 19.82 -5.78
CA ALA A 165 -5.76 20.60 -5.72
C ALA A 165 -4.86 20.40 -6.95
N SER A 166 -5.05 19.34 -7.74
CA SER A 166 -4.25 19.06 -8.92
C SER A 166 -4.45 20.10 -10.02
N GLU A 167 -3.35 20.53 -10.64
CA GLU A 167 -3.35 21.40 -11.82
C GLU A 167 -3.55 20.62 -13.12
N ASN A 168 -3.34 19.29 -13.11
CA ASN A 168 -3.31 18.43 -14.31
C ASN A 168 -4.50 17.46 -14.39
N LYS A 169 -5.70 17.91 -13.97
CA LYS A 169 -6.90 17.06 -13.88
C LYS A 169 -7.25 16.35 -15.18
N ASP A 170 -7.23 17.09 -16.30
CA ASP A 170 -7.63 16.55 -17.61
C ASP A 170 -6.61 15.51 -18.12
N GLU A 171 -5.31 15.77 -17.96
CA GLU A 171 -4.26 14.82 -18.31
C GLU A 171 -4.34 13.54 -17.46
N PHE A 172 -4.57 13.71 -16.15
CA PHE A 172 -4.78 12.58 -15.25
C PHE A 172 -5.99 11.74 -15.70
N LEU A 173 -7.16 12.36 -15.90
CA LEU A 173 -8.37 11.64 -16.33
C LEU A 173 -8.19 10.95 -17.68
N GLN A 174 -7.51 11.60 -18.63
CA GLN A 174 -7.17 11.00 -19.91
C GLN A 174 -6.29 9.76 -19.76
N LYS A 175 -5.25 9.83 -18.92
CA LYS A 175 -4.37 8.69 -18.62
C LYS A 175 -5.14 7.54 -17.96
N GLN A 176 -6.08 7.88 -17.07
CA GLN A 176 -6.95 6.91 -16.41
C GLN A 176 -8.05 6.35 -17.33
N GLY A 177 -8.26 6.94 -18.51
CA GLY A 177 -9.27 6.47 -19.46
C GLY A 177 -10.71 6.91 -19.13
N PHE A 178 -10.90 7.94 -18.31
CA PHE A 178 -12.22 8.46 -17.94
C PHE A 178 -12.46 9.85 -18.50
N GLU A 179 -13.67 10.11 -19.00
CA GLU A 179 -14.07 11.44 -19.50
C GLU A 179 -14.22 12.47 -18.35
N ARG A 180 -14.63 12.00 -17.17
CA ARG A 180 -14.85 12.83 -15.99
C ARG A 180 -14.51 12.09 -14.72
N PHE A 181 -14.20 12.84 -13.67
CA PHE A 181 -13.82 12.27 -12.37
C PHE A 181 -14.95 11.46 -11.72
N GLY A 182 -16.21 11.87 -11.87
CA GLY A 182 -17.34 11.07 -11.41
C GLY A 182 -17.40 9.65 -12.00
N GLY A 183 -16.94 9.44 -13.23
CA GLY A 183 -16.84 8.10 -13.83
C GLY A 183 -15.80 7.24 -13.14
N LEU A 184 -14.62 7.82 -12.84
CA LEU A 184 -13.58 7.17 -12.06
C LEU A 184 -14.05 6.85 -10.63
N LEU A 185 -14.78 7.76 -9.97
CA LEU A 185 -15.36 7.49 -8.66
C LEU A 185 -16.38 6.34 -8.70
N ALA A 186 -17.23 6.28 -9.74
CA ALA A 186 -18.18 5.19 -9.92
C ALA A 186 -17.49 3.83 -10.12
N HIS A 187 -16.39 3.82 -10.88
CA HIS A 187 -15.52 2.66 -11.04
C HIS A 187 -14.98 2.17 -9.69
N VAL A 188 -14.37 3.05 -8.90
CA VAL A 188 -13.82 2.68 -7.57
C VAL A 188 -14.91 2.16 -6.63
N ILE A 189 -16.07 2.84 -6.58
CA ILE A 189 -17.22 2.40 -5.76
C ILE A 189 -17.69 0.99 -6.17
N GLY A 190 -17.78 0.72 -7.47
CA GLY A 190 -18.26 -0.56 -7.97
C GLY A 190 -17.36 -1.73 -7.57
N TRP A 191 -16.03 -1.56 -7.67
CA TRP A 191 -15.09 -2.59 -7.20
C TRP A 191 -15.12 -2.77 -5.68
N TRP A 192 -15.26 -1.70 -4.90
CA TRP A 192 -15.50 -1.83 -3.45
C TRP A 192 -16.78 -2.59 -3.11
N ASP A 193 -17.87 -2.37 -3.86
CA ASP A 193 -19.10 -3.14 -3.71
C ASP A 193 -18.89 -4.64 -4.01
N GLU A 194 -18.09 -4.98 -5.03
CA GLU A 194 -17.74 -6.38 -5.32
C GLU A 194 -16.83 -6.97 -4.23
N GLY A 195 -15.80 -6.25 -3.80
CA GLY A 195 -14.90 -6.68 -2.71
C GLY A 195 -15.65 -7.02 -1.42
N ILE A 196 -16.64 -6.20 -1.02
CA ILE A 196 -17.50 -6.50 0.14
C ILE A 196 -18.28 -7.80 -0.09
N LYS A 197 -18.95 -7.95 -1.24
CA LYS A 197 -19.76 -9.15 -1.54
C LYS A 197 -18.92 -10.41 -1.52
N ILE A 198 -17.73 -10.35 -2.11
CA ILE A 198 -16.79 -11.46 -2.20
C ILE A 198 -16.31 -11.87 -0.83
N ALA A 199 -15.87 -10.90 -0.02
CA ALA A 199 -15.39 -11.19 1.32
C ALA A 199 -16.51 -11.74 2.22
N GLN A 200 -17.72 -11.19 2.14
CA GLN A 200 -18.88 -11.75 2.86
C GLN A 200 -19.24 -13.16 2.38
N GLY A 201 -19.19 -13.42 1.07
CA GLY A 201 -19.42 -14.74 0.49
C GLY A 201 -18.42 -15.77 1.03
N ALA A 202 -17.13 -15.46 0.93
CA ALA A 202 -16.03 -16.31 1.40
C ALA A 202 -16.04 -16.54 2.91
N MET A 203 -16.54 -15.57 3.71
CA MET A 203 -16.71 -15.74 5.16
C MET A 203 -17.87 -16.66 5.53
N ASN A 204 -18.95 -16.63 4.75
CA ASN A 204 -20.17 -17.37 5.06
C ASN A 204 -20.19 -18.79 4.47
N ASP A 205 -19.46 -19.02 3.39
CA ASP A 205 -19.38 -20.30 2.70
C ASP A 205 -17.93 -20.64 2.31
N PRO A 206 -17.30 -21.65 2.91
CA PRO A 206 -15.98 -22.12 2.53
C PRO A 206 -15.88 -22.64 1.08
N ALA A 207 -17.01 -22.98 0.46
CA ALA A 207 -17.10 -23.38 -0.95
C ALA A 207 -17.48 -22.21 -1.87
N PHE A 208 -17.52 -20.97 -1.36
CA PHE A 208 -17.81 -19.79 -2.16
C PHE A 208 -16.83 -19.68 -3.32
N VAL A 209 -17.37 -19.60 -4.53
CA VAL A 209 -16.63 -19.29 -5.75
C VAL A 209 -17.22 -18.02 -6.32
N TYR A 210 -16.42 -16.97 -6.37
CA TYR A 210 -16.80 -15.75 -7.07
C TYR A 210 -16.69 -15.97 -8.58
N LYS A 211 -17.77 -15.67 -9.29
CA LYS A 211 -17.76 -15.65 -10.76
C LYS A 211 -17.47 -14.22 -11.19
N GLU A 212 -16.20 -13.98 -11.48
CA GLU A 212 -15.73 -12.68 -11.95
C GLU A 212 -16.47 -12.25 -13.22
N PRO A 213 -16.99 -11.01 -13.27
CA PRO A 213 -17.59 -10.48 -14.47
C PRO A 213 -16.53 -10.22 -15.54
N ASP A 214 -16.96 -9.97 -16.77
CA ASP A 214 -16.07 -9.36 -17.75
C ASP A 214 -15.73 -7.95 -17.27
N THR A 215 -14.45 -7.72 -16.93
CA THR A 215 -13.96 -6.49 -16.29
C THR A 215 -14.27 -5.26 -17.12
N ASP A 216 -14.08 -5.32 -18.44
CA ASP A 216 -14.33 -4.18 -19.34
C ASP A 216 -15.83 -3.88 -19.44
N ALA A 217 -16.67 -4.91 -19.58
CA ALA A 217 -18.11 -4.75 -19.62
C ALA A 217 -18.65 -4.20 -18.30
N PHE A 218 -18.18 -4.72 -17.16
CA PHE A 218 -18.57 -4.25 -15.84
C PHE A 218 -18.18 -2.78 -15.61
N ASN A 219 -16.95 -2.40 -15.96
CA ASN A 219 -16.49 -1.01 -15.87
C ASN A 219 -17.33 -0.08 -16.74
N ALA A 220 -17.65 -0.48 -17.97
CA ALA A 220 -18.52 0.29 -18.85
C ALA A 220 -19.93 0.45 -18.28
N GLU A 221 -20.49 -0.59 -17.66
CA GLU A 221 -21.80 -0.53 -16.99
C GLU A 221 -21.81 0.44 -15.81
N LEU A 222 -20.75 0.46 -14.98
CA LEU A 222 -20.63 1.40 -13.86
C LEU A 222 -20.61 2.86 -14.32
N VAL A 223 -19.82 3.14 -15.37
CA VAL A 223 -19.71 4.50 -15.94
C VAL A 223 -21.04 4.91 -16.58
N GLU A 224 -21.67 4.04 -17.36
CA GLU A 224 -22.96 4.31 -17.99
C GLU A 224 -24.07 4.54 -16.95
N ALA A 225 -24.12 3.73 -15.88
CA ALA A 225 -25.11 3.86 -14.82
C ALA A 225 -25.03 5.20 -14.07
N CYS A 226 -23.85 5.83 -14.07
CA CYS A 226 -23.63 7.11 -13.40
C CYS A 226 -23.63 8.31 -14.35
N LYS A 227 -23.75 8.14 -15.68
CA LYS A 227 -23.48 9.20 -16.67
C LYS A 227 -24.27 10.50 -16.45
N ASP A 228 -25.54 10.37 -16.04
CA ASP A 228 -26.46 11.49 -15.81
C ASP A 228 -26.44 11.98 -14.35
N MET A 229 -25.61 11.37 -13.48
CA MET A 229 -25.48 11.75 -12.09
C MET A 229 -24.55 12.94 -11.91
N ASP A 230 -24.99 13.87 -11.07
CA ASP A 230 -24.21 15.03 -10.64
C ASP A 230 -22.90 14.63 -9.93
N GLU A 231 -21.84 15.40 -10.20
CA GLU A 231 -20.49 15.17 -9.66
C GLU A 231 -20.46 15.27 -8.12
N THR A 232 -21.23 16.19 -7.54
CA THR A 232 -21.30 16.35 -6.09
C THR A 232 -21.96 15.15 -5.42
N GLU A 233 -22.97 14.57 -6.07
CA GLU A 233 -23.63 13.36 -5.61
C GLU A 233 -22.69 12.15 -5.67
N LEU A 234 -21.90 11.99 -6.75
CA LEU A 234 -20.91 10.92 -6.86
C LEU A 234 -19.81 11.03 -5.81
N ARG A 235 -19.32 12.24 -5.52
CA ARG A 235 -18.35 12.49 -4.44
C ARG A 235 -18.89 12.09 -3.06
N LYS A 236 -20.16 12.41 -2.78
CA LYS A 236 -20.82 11.99 -1.53
C LYS A 236 -20.96 10.46 -1.44
N ARG A 237 -21.29 9.81 -2.56
CA ARG A 237 -21.39 8.34 -2.62
C ARG A 237 -20.03 7.68 -2.43
N PHE A 238 -18.99 8.20 -3.05
CA PHE A 238 -17.61 7.74 -2.86
C PHE A 238 -17.23 7.79 -1.39
N GLU A 239 -17.40 8.95 -0.74
CA GLU A 239 -17.03 9.12 0.67
C GLU A 239 -17.87 8.22 1.59
N LYS A 240 -19.17 8.09 1.32
CA LYS A 240 -20.03 7.16 2.04
C LYS A 240 -19.54 5.71 1.89
N LYS A 241 -19.19 5.29 0.67
CA LYS A 241 -18.69 3.94 0.41
C LYS A 241 -17.32 3.71 1.04
N ARG A 242 -16.42 4.70 1.04
CA ARG A 242 -15.13 4.63 1.73
C ARG A 242 -15.32 4.39 3.23
N ILE A 243 -16.24 5.12 3.88
CA ILE A 243 -16.57 4.89 5.31
C ILE A 243 -17.15 3.49 5.52
N GLU A 244 -18.03 3.03 4.63
CA GLU A 244 -18.57 1.66 4.68
C GLU A 244 -17.47 0.60 4.53
N MET A 245 -16.49 0.80 3.65
CA MET A 245 -15.31 -0.06 3.50
C MET A 245 -14.45 -0.05 4.76
N VAL A 246 -14.22 1.10 5.37
CA VAL A 246 -13.49 1.21 6.65
C VAL A 246 -14.21 0.39 7.72
N ASP A 247 -15.52 0.56 7.87
CA ASP A 247 -16.29 -0.17 8.87
C ASP A 247 -16.33 -1.68 8.56
N PHE A 248 -16.44 -2.05 7.29
CA PHE A 248 -16.38 -3.44 6.85
C PHE A 248 -15.05 -4.09 7.24
N VAL A 249 -13.92 -3.53 6.78
CA VAL A 249 -12.58 -4.06 7.06
C VAL A 249 -12.29 -4.06 8.55
N ARG A 250 -12.67 -3.01 9.28
CA ARG A 250 -12.48 -2.92 10.74
C ARG A 250 -13.21 -4.04 11.49
N ASN A 251 -14.37 -4.45 11.00
CA ASN A 251 -15.18 -5.52 11.61
C ASN A 251 -14.79 -6.93 11.16
N LEU A 252 -13.93 -7.09 10.14
CA LEU A 252 -13.36 -8.39 9.82
C LEU A 252 -12.46 -8.89 10.95
N PRO A 253 -12.54 -10.18 11.35
CA PRO A 253 -11.56 -10.77 12.26
C PRO A 253 -10.19 -10.83 11.57
N GLU A 254 -9.09 -10.79 12.33
CA GLU A 254 -7.73 -10.91 11.77
C GLU A 254 -7.57 -12.17 10.91
N SER A 255 -8.21 -13.28 11.34
CA SER A 255 -8.19 -14.55 10.59
C SER A 255 -8.89 -14.49 9.23
N ALA A 256 -9.67 -13.45 8.93
CA ALA A 256 -10.24 -13.28 7.59
C ALA A 256 -9.15 -13.05 6.54
N PHE A 257 -8.03 -12.42 6.92
CA PHE A 257 -6.87 -12.20 6.06
C PHE A 257 -6.02 -13.46 5.86
N ASP A 258 -6.36 -14.57 6.53
CA ASP A 258 -5.80 -15.88 6.24
C ASP A 258 -6.57 -16.59 5.10
N ASN A 259 -7.74 -16.07 4.70
CA ASN A 259 -8.47 -16.54 3.52
C ASN A 259 -7.90 -15.85 2.26
N PRO A 260 -7.30 -16.59 1.31
CA PRO A 260 -6.64 -16.00 0.16
C PRO A 260 -7.59 -15.24 -0.77
N THR A 261 -8.88 -15.60 -0.82
CA THR A 261 -9.88 -14.86 -1.59
C THR A 261 -10.10 -13.48 -0.99
N ILE A 262 -10.29 -13.39 0.33
CA ILE A 262 -10.53 -12.13 1.03
C ILE A 262 -9.30 -11.23 0.94
N GLU A 263 -8.14 -11.79 1.25
CA GLU A 263 -6.86 -11.08 1.23
C GLU A 263 -6.53 -10.53 -0.15
N ARG A 264 -6.65 -11.35 -1.21
CA ARG A 264 -6.36 -10.92 -2.58
C ARG A 264 -7.29 -9.82 -3.06
N TRP A 265 -8.59 -9.93 -2.80
CA TRP A 265 -9.56 -8.93 -3.25
C TRP A 265 -9.42 -7.60 -2.50
N LEU A 266 -9.14 -7.62 -1.20
CA LEU A 266 -8.85 -6.39 -0.47
C LEU A 266 -7.49 -5.80 -0.89
N ALA A 267 -6.51 -6.61 -1.28
CA ALA A 267 -5.22 -6.11 -1.77
C ALA A 267 -5.41 -5.36 -3.09
N ALA A 268 -6.07 -6.02 -4.05
CA ALA A 268 -6.41 -5.47 -5.35
C ALA A 268 -7.28 -4.22 -5.22
N ASP A 269 -8.49 -4.32 -4.67
CA ASP A 269 -9.51 -3.26 -4.79
C ASP A 269 -9.30 -2.08 -3.85
N VAL A 270 -8.46 -2.22 -2.81
CA VAL A 270 -8.22 -1.16 -1.82
C VAL A 270 -6.82 -0.58 -1.97
N VAL A 271 -5.78 -1.41 -1.98
CA VAL A 271 -4.40 -0.93 -1.90
C VAL A 271 -3.82 -0.70 -3.29
N GLU A 272 -3.78 -1.74 -4.11
CA GLU A 272 -3.21 -1.67 -5.46
C GLU A 272 -4.04 -0.72 -6.35
N HIS A 273 -5.37 -0.79 -6.24
CA HIS A 273 -6.29 0.08 -6.96
C HIS A 273 -6.13 1.56 -6.58
N PHE A 274 -5.70 1.87 -5.35
CA PHE A 274 -5.31 3.25 -5.03
C PHE A 274 -4.05 3.64 -5.79
N ASP A 275 -3.03 2.78 -5.81
CA ASP A 275 -1.76 3.07 -6.49
C ASP A 275 -1.92 3.20 -8.01
N GLU A 276 -2.85 2.46 -8.62
CA GLU A 276 -3.22 2.59 -10.04
C GLU A 276 -3.88 3.95 -10.36
N HIS A 277 -4.66 4.47 -9.42
CA HIS A 277 -5.42 5.71 -9.58
C HIS A 277 -4.85 6.90 -8.81
N ALA A 278 -3.67 6.77 -8.21
CA ALA A 278 -3.01 7.88 -7.52
C ALA A 278 -2.61 8.99 -8.52
N LEU A 279 -2.71 10.25 -8.07
CA LEU A 279 -2.44 11.48 -8.85
C LEU A 279 -0.96 11.75 -9.11
#